data_AF-A0A6A6QJF0-F1
#
_entry.id   AF-A0A6A6QJF0-F1
#
_cell.length_a   1.000
_cell.length_b   1.000
_cell.length_c   1.000
_cell.angle_alpha   90.00
_cell.angle_beta   90.00
_cell.angle_gamma   90.00
#
_symmetry.space_group_name_H-M   'P 1'
#
loop_
_entity.id
_entity.type
_entity.pdbx_description
1 polymer ?
#
loop_
_entity_poly.entity_id
_entity_poly.type
_entity_poly.pdbx_seq_one_letter_code
_entity_poly.pdbx_strand_id
1 'polypeptide(L)'
;MNTSRRCCQSVIRSSTTTTGRANATRRAFSRVAPQQKDALPEYYESSSPELDAVLTKINSKILFPQHLNHEQRLLVYKKKNIPRLTNEPLFAQIGSVDQQLEPLDVRKDVPNQWEMIKEAVELSKEQDDWENLVKMLEGFHRAGIDVRTSRMLKIIRRANEAGMQHIVLSALQQAEHTGVSLRRPAILESVLAGIHEKASSSGFDAATTKKALSLAEQVTELLEQPAHKAKGRIEFGDPRASPLVIAVPLELAAARVALHLDGKDEDGKVAKYANRLMASFKQEGFSPKVRPGLLARELPNDEEYSKLPKNKASRRERRYVISHKIVQWIPVWYALQKSSAILGQDMPDLEMAKTLIGMIEERLKGSAEVVRKYSTAPEPEKIPALVRLKEVGL
;
A
#
# COMPACT_ATOMS: atom_id res chain seq x y z
N MET A 1 20.30 12.14 62.47
CA MET A 1 20.46 13.61 62.45
C MET A 1 20.36 14.10 61.01
N ASN A 2 19.28 14.85 60.73
CA ASN A 2 19.00 15.83 59.66
C ASN A 2 19.32 15.46 58.19
N THR A 3 18.39 15.02 57.32
CA THR A 3 17.27 15.71 56.60
C THR A 3 17.55 17.04 55.90
N SER A 4 17.40 17.06 54.56
CA SER A 4 16.84 18.14 53.70
C SER A 4 16.80 17.62 52.25
N ARG A 5 15.67 17.25 51.61
CA ARG A 5 14.50 18.01 51.08
C ARG A 5 14.84 19.16 50.12
N ARG A 6 14.61 18.96 48.82
CA ARG A 6 14.11 19.93 47.81
C ARG A 6 13.34 19.12 46.74
N CYS A 7 12.02 18.97 46.79
CA CYS A 7 10.89 19.91 46.70
C CYS A 7 10.50 20.24 45.24
N CYS A 8 9.37 19.65 44.84
CA CYS A 8 8.52 19.98 43.70
C CYS A 8 7.79 21.31 43.95
N GLN A 9 7.77 22.21 42.97
CA GLN A 9 6.77 23.27 42.74
C GLN A 9 6.80 23.56 41.22
N SER A 10 5.72 23.74 40.48
CA SER A 10 4.42 24.32 40.82
C SER A 10 3.34 23.90 39.82
N VAL A 11 2.29 23.25 40.32
CA VAL A 11 0.91 23.37 39.82
C VAL A 11 0.28 24.52 40.60
N ILE A 12 -0.44 25.43 39.91
CA ILE A 12 -1.71 26.09 40.32
C ILE A 12 -1.91 27.34 39.46
N ARG A 13 -3.04 27.34 38.72
CA ARG A 13 -4.05 28.40 38.54
C ARG A 13 -4.95 27.86 37.42
N SER A 14 -6.20 27.47 37.64
CA SER A 14 -7.23 28.27 38.29
C SER A 14 -8.27 27.40 39.00
N SER A 15 -8.55 27.76 40.24
CA SER A 15 -9.67 27.30 41.05
C SER A 15 -10.78 28.35 41.01
N THR A 16 -11.99 27.93 40.69
CA THR A 16 -13.22 28.51 41.24
C THR A 16 -13.98 27.38 41.94
N THR A 17 -13.86 27.38 43.27
CA THR A 17 -14.71 26.66 44.24
C THR A 17 -16.17 27.09 44.06
N THR A 18 -17.16 26.19 44.18
CA THR A 18 -17.74 25.86 45.50
C THR A 18 -18.35 24.46 45.61
N THR A 19 -18.34 24.02 46.86
CA THR A 19 -18.63 22.72 47.45
C THR A 19 -20.09 22.26 47.40
N GLY A 20 -20.28 20.95 47.24
CA GLY A 20 -21.46 20.20 47.65
C GLY A 20 -21.11 18.73 47.84
N ARG A 21 -20.79 18.33 49.09
CA ARG A 21 -20.62 16.93 49.48
C ARG A 21 -21.97 16.21 49.33
N ALA A 22 -22.06 15.28 48.39
CA ALA A 22 -23.06 14.23 48.41
C ALA A 22 -22.36 12.89 48.17
N ASN A 23 -22.53 11.99 49.12
CA ASN A 23 -22.10 10.60 49.07
C ASN A 23 -22.60 9.95 47.77
N ALA A 24 -21.67 9.58 46.89
CA ALA A 24 -21.96 8.67 45.79
C ALA A 24 -20.82 7.67 45.69
N THR A 25 -21.14 6.42 45.98
CA THR A 25 -20.37 5.21 45.69
C THR A 25 -19.99 5.17 44.21
N ARG A 26 -18.84 5.76 43.86
CA ARG A 26 -18.31 5.69 42.49
C ARG A 26 -17.38 4.49 42.35
N ARG A 27 -17.94 3.32 42.04
CA ARG A 27 -17.27 2.48 41.04
C ARG A 27 -17.38 3.25 39.73
N ALA A 28 -16.33 4.00 39.41
CA ALA A 28 -16.25 4.74 38.16
C ALA A 28 -16.17 3.72 37.01
N PHE A 29 -17.29 3.53 36.31
CA PHE A 29 -17.31 2.90 35.00
C PHE A 29 -16.24 3.56 34.13
N SER A 30 -15.39 2.75 33.51
CA SER A 30 -14.48 3.17 32.45
C SER A 30 -15.29 3.88 31.37
N ARG A 31 -15.30 5.22 31.39
CA ARG A 31 -15.81 6.04 30.29
C ARG A 31 -14.81 5.91 29.15
N VAL A 32 -14.96 4.87 28.33
CA VAL A 32 -14.46 4.95 26.96
C VAL A 32 -15.21 6.12 26.33
N ALA A 33 -14.48 7.11 25.80
CA ALA A 33 -15.11 8.20 25.07
C ALA A 33 -16.02 7.59 24.00
N PRO A 34 -17.27 8.06 23.83
CA PRO A 34 -18.09 7.60 22.72
C PRO A 34 -17.31 7.87 21.44
N GLN A 35 -17.01 6.81 20.69
CA GLN A 35 -16.49 6.94 19.34
C GLN A 35 -17.47 7.86 18.60
N GLN A 36 -17.01 9.04 18.17
CA GLN A 36 -17.86 9.91 17.36
C GLN A 36 -18.33 9.08 16.16
N LYS A 37 -19.65 8.99 15.98
CA LYS A 37 -20.25 8.24 14.89
C LYS A 37 -20.08 9.10 13.64
N ASP A 38 -18.93 8.96 13.01
CA ASP A 38 -18.63 9.62 11.74
C ASP A 38 -19.71 9.26 10.71
N ALA A 39 -19.97 10.22 9.80
CA ALA A 39 -20.93 10.04 8.71
C ALA A 39 -20.55 8.87 7.80
N LEU A 40 -21.55 8.27 7.16
CA LEU A 40 -21.33 7.31 6.08
C LEU A 40 -20.62 8.01 4.91
N PRO A 41 -19.84 7.27 4.10
CA PRO A 41 -19.16 7.87 2.95
C PRO A 41 -20.17 8.31 1.90
N GLU A 42 -20.05 9.57 1.46
CA GLU A 42 -20.83 10.14 0.37
C GLU A 42 -20.09 9.93 -0.95
N TYR A 43 -20.67 9.13 -1.83
CA TYR A 43 -20.08 8.84 -3.14
C TYR A 43 -20.40 9.94 -4.16
N TYR A 44 -19.48 10.17 -5.09
CA TYR A 44 -19.69 10.93 -6.30
C TYR A 44 -20.60 10.17 -7.27
N GLU A 45 -21.10 10.88 -8.29
CA GLU A 45 -21.87 10.28 -9.37
C GLU A 45 -21.04 9.17 -10.04
N SER A 46 -21.63 7.97 -10.13
CA SER A 46 -20.96 6.81 -10.70
C SER A 46 -21.18 6.77 -12.20
N SER A 47 -20.19 6.29 -12.96
CA SER A 47 -20.29 6.14 -14.42
C SER A 47 -21.35 5.13 -14.89
N SER A 48 -21.85 4.29 -13.97
CA SER A 48 -22.90 3.31 -14.26
C SER A 48 -23.88 3.14 -13.09
N PRO A 49 -25.16 2.84 -13.37
CA PRO A 49 -26.14 2.55 -12.32
C PRO A 49 -25.83 1.25 -11.55
N GLU A 50 -25.08 0.33 -12.18
CA GLU A 50 -24.63 -0.90 -11.53
C GLU A 50 -23.63 -0.61 -10.41
N LEU A 51 -22.67 0.29 -10.65
CA LEU A 51 -21.70 0.69 -9.64
C LEU A 51 -22.38 1.43 -8.48
N ASP A 52 -23.29 2.35 -8.79
CA ASP A 52 -24.06 3.07 -7.78
C ASP A 52 -24.87 2.11 -6.89
N ALA A 53 -25.51 1.11 -7.48
CA ALA A 53 -26.23 0.07 -6.74
C ALA A 53 -25.30 -0.72 -5.80
N VAL A 54 -24.09 -1.08 -6.25
CA VAL A 54 -23.09 -1.78 -5.42
C VAL A 54 -22.62 -0.90 -4.25
N LEU A 55 -22.25 0.35 -4.52
CA LEU A 55 -21.78 1.30 -3.51
C LEU A 55 -22.88 1.62 -2.48
N THR A 56 -24.12 1.83 -2.94
CA THR A 56 -25.29 2.01 -2.08
C THR A 56 -25.55 0.79 -1.21
N LYS A 57 -25.38 -0.42 -1.75
CA LYS A 57 -25.53 -1.67 -0.98
C LYS A 57 -24.42 -1.82 0.07
N ILE A 58 -23.18 -1.42 -0.24
CA ILE A 58 -22.08 -1.39 0.74
C ILE A 58 -22.43 -0.43 1.88
N ASN A 59 -22.89 0.79 1.58
CA ASN A 59 -23.28 1.77 2.60
C ASN A 59 -24.43 1.27 3.48
N SER A 60 -25.53 0.82 2.88
CA SER A 60 -26.76 0.47 3.60
C SER A 60 -26.69 -0.87 4.34
N LYS A 61 -26.05 -1.90 3.76
CA LYS A 61 -26.09 -3.27 4.30
C LYS A 61 -24.81 -3.69 5.00
N ILE A 62 -23.66 -3.05 4.73
CA ILE A 62 -22.38 -3.39 5.37
C ILE A 62 -21.93 -2.33 6.36
N LEU A 63 -21.83 -1.07 5.93
CA LEU A 63 -21.27 0.01 6.75
C LEU A 63 -22.29 0.50 7.79
N PHE A 64 -23.50 0.87 7.38
CA PHE A 64 -24.54 1.41 8.25
C PHE A 64 -24.73 0.61 9.55
N PRO A 65 -24.86 -0.74 9.53
CA PRO A 65 -25.02 -1.49 10.77
C PRO A 65 -23.84 -1.40 11.75
N GLN A 66 -22.63 -1.04 11.30
CA GLN A 66 -21.47 -0.84 12.19
C GLN A 66 -21.52 0.51 12.91
N HIS A 67 -22.20 1.52 12.36
CA HIS A 67 -22.36 2.84 13.01
C HIS A 67 -23.51 2.84 14.03
N LEU A 68 -24.34 1.79 14.06
CA LEU A 68 -25.42 1.63 15.03
C LEU A 68 -24.87 1.25 16.42
N ASN A 69 -25.53 1.76 17.47
CA ASN A 69 -25.20 1.33 18.83
C ASN A 69 -25.67 -0.12 19.06
N HIS A 70 -25.24 -0.74 20.17
CA HIS A 70 -25.56 -2.14 20.44
C HIS A 70 -27.07 -2.42 20.42
N GLU A 71 -27.87 -1.55 21.02
CA GLU A 71 -29.33 -1.71 21.11
C GLU A 71 -30.01 -1.61 19.73
N GLN A 72 -29.63 -0.60 18.94
CA GLN A 72 -30.08 -0.41 17.56
C GLN A 72 -29.71 -1.61 16.68
N ARG A 73 -28.50 -2.16 16.84
CA ARG A 73 -28.10 -3.40 16.15
C ARG A 73 -28.97 -4.58 16.54
N LEU A 74 -29.34 -4.72 17.81
CA LEU A 74 -30.25 -5.78 18.25
C LEU A 74 -31.66 -5.59 17.70
N LEU A 75 -32.11 -4.34 17.50
CA LEU A 75 -33.38 -4.05 16.82
C LEU A 75 -33.33 -4.53 15.36
N VAL A 76 -32.28 -4.14 14.63
CA VAL A 76 -32.11 -4.47 13.20
C VAL A 76 -31.95 -5.97 12.94
N TYR A 77 -31.13 -6.68 13.72
CA TYR A 77 -30.76 -8.06 13.44
C TYR A 77 -31.67 -9.14 14.03
N LYS A 78 -32.47 -8.83 15.07
CA LYS A 78 -33.31 -9.86 15.73
C LYS A 78 -34.65 -10.00 15.03
N LYS A 79 -34.96 -11.22 14.57
CA LYS A 79 -36.24 -11.55 13.91
C LYS A 79 -37.49 -11.15 14.69
N LYS A 80 -37.44 -11.24 16.03
CA LYS A 80 -38.55 -10.83 16.91
C LYS A 80 -38.90 -9.34 16.84
N ASN A 81 -37.98 -8.50 16.36
CA ASN A 81 -38.15 -7.06 16.26
C ASN A 81 -38.61 -6.62 14.85
N ILE A 82 -38.71 -7.55 13.87
CA ILE A 82 -39.19 -7.25 12.52
C ILE A 82 -40.57 -6.58 12.55
N PRO A 83 -41.60 -7.12 13.24
CA PRO A 83 -42.92 -6.49 13.23
C PRO A 83 -42.90 -5.07 13.81
N ARG A 84 -42.03 -4.83 14.80
CA ARG A 84 -41.87 -3.51 15.40
C ARG A 84 -41.28 -2.50 14.42
N LEU A 85 -40.22 -2.87 13.70
CA LEU A 85 -39.59 -2.00 12.70
C LEU A 85 -40.47 -1.78 11.47
N THR A 86 -41.33 -2.74 11.13
CA THR A 86 -42.29 -2.59 10.01
C THR A 86 -43.46 -1.68 10.37
N ASN A 87 -43.96 -1.76 11.61
CA ASN A 87 -45.11 -0.97 12.05
C ASN A 87 -44.73 0.44 12.55
N GLU A 88 -43.54 0.58 13.15
CA GLU A 88 -43.05 1.84 13.71
C GLU A 88 -41.68 2.18 13.09
N PRO A 89 -41.59 3.19 12.20
CA PRO A 89 -40.32 3.60 11.63
C PRO A 89 -39.45 4.22 12.73
N LEU A 90 -38.36 3.53 13.07
CA LEU A 90 -37.36 4.03 13.99
C LEU A 90 -36.19 4.63 13.21
N PHE A 91 -35.65 5.74 13.68
CA PHE A 91 -34.52 6.43 13.04
C PHE A 91 -33.27 6.33 13.91
N ALA A 92 -32.12 6.26 13.27
CA ALA A 92 -30.82 6.40 13.90
C ALA A 92 -30.08 7.58 13.29
N GLN A 93 -29.63 8.49 14.16
CA GLN A 93 -28.78 9.60 13.77
C GLN A 93 -27.33 9.11 13.55
N ILE A 94 -26.79 9.33 12.36
CA ILE A 94 -25.39 9.06 12.00
C ILE A 94 -24.83 10.33 11.35
N GLY A 95 -23.80 10.92 11.96
CA GLY A 95 -23.37 12.26 11.58
C GLY A 95 -24.51 13.27 11.69
N SER A 96 -24.83 13.95 10.59
CA SER A 96 -25.92 14.92 10.48
C SER A 96 -27.19 14.37 9.83
N VAL A 97 -27.26 13.07 9.52
CA VAL A 97 -28.36 12.46 8.77
C VAL A 97 -29.11 11.45 9.65
N ASP A 98 -30.44 11.56 9.65
CA ASP A 98 -31.32 10.56 10.24
C ASP A 98 -31.64 9.48 9.20
N GLN A 99 -31.25 8.24 9.50
CA GLN A 99 -31.50 7.10 8.63
C GLN A 99 -32.44 6.10 9.30
N GLN A 100 -33.44 5.65 8.54
CA GLN A 100 -34.42 4.69 9.03
C GLN A 100 -33.78 3.32 9.29
N LEU A 101 -34.14 2.70 10.42
CA LEU A 101 -33.75 1.34 10.77
C LEU A 101 -34.62 0.34 10.02
N GLU A 102 -34.00 -0.43 9.14
CA GLU A 102 -34.64 -1.55 8.45
C GLU A 102 -34.27 -2.87 9.12
N PRO A 103 -35.17 -3.87 9.15
CA PRO A 103 -34.79 -5.22 9.55
C PRO A 103 -33.77 -5.82 8.57
N LEU A 104 -32.79 -6.55 9.09
CA LEU A 104 -31.71 -7.14 8.30
C LEU A 104 -31.44 -8.60 8.73
N ASP A 105 -31.64 -9.56 7.82
CA ASP A 105 -31.23 -10.94 8.02
C ASP A 105 -29.78 -11.13 7.54
N VAL A 106 -28.88 -11.41 8.48
CA VAL A 106 -27.44 -11.60 8.22
C VAL A 106 -27.16 -12.64 7.14
N ARG A 107 -27.99 -13.68 7.01
CA ARG A 107 -27.75 -14.78 6.06
C ARG A 107 -28.25 -14.49 4.66
N LYS A 108 -29.20 -13.56 4.51
CA LYS A 108 -29.87 -13.28 3.23
C LYS A 108 -29.51 -11.90 2.68
N ASP A 109 -29.50 -10.90 3.55
CA ASP A 109 -29.48 -9.50 3.14
C ASP A 109 -28.07 -8.89 3.21
N VAL A 110 -27.19 -9.43 4.07
CA VAL A 110 -25.79 -8.96 4.16
C VAL A 110 -24.96 -9.63 3.07
N PRO A 111 -24.51 -8.87 2.05
CA PRO A 111 -23.72 -9.45 0.97
C PRO A 111 -22.31 -9.83 1.44
N ASN A 112 -21.64 -10.67 0.66
CA ASN A 112 -20.23 -10.95 0.88
C ASN A 112 -19.39 -9.69 0.59
N GLN A 113 -18.76 -9.13 1.63
CA GLN A 113 -17.94 -7.92 1.53
C GLN A 113 -16.88 -8.00 0.41
N TRP A 114 -16.25 -9.16 0.22
CA TRP A 114 -15.22 -9.29 -0.82
C TRP A 114 -15.81 -9.25 -2.22
N GLU A 115 -16.94 -9.92 -2.45
CA GLU A 115 -17.58 -9.86 -3.76
C GLU A 115 -18.04 -8.44 -4.09
N MET A 116 -18.56 -7.69 -3.11
CA MET A 116 -18.93 -6.28 -3.32
C MET A 116 -17.73 -5.39 -3.65
N ILE A 117 -16.61 -5.53 -2.92
CA ILE A 117 -15.37 -4.78 -3.24
C ILE A 117 -14.87 -5.16 -4.64
N LYS A 118 -14.90 -6.45 -4.96
CA LYS A 118 -14.44 -6.95 -6.25
C LYS A 118 -15.30 -6.41 -7.40
N GLU A 119 -16.61 -6.44 -7.24
CA GLU A 119 -17.57 -5.93 -8.22
C GLU A 119 -17.42 -4.42 -8.41
N ALA A 120 -17.33 -3.64 -7.33
CA ALA A 120 -17.07 -2.20 -7.40
C ALA A 120 -15.78 -1.88 -8.19
N VAL A 121 -14.70 -2.62 -7.93
CA VAL A 121 -13.44 -2.48 -8.67
C VAL A 121 -13.57 -2.86 -10.15
N GLU A 122 -14.37 -3.87 -10.47
CA GLU A 122 -14.56 -4.34 -11.85
C GLU A 122 -15.48 -3.41 -12.67
N LEU A 123 -16.38 -2.69 -12.00
CA LEU A 123 -17.27 -1.69 -12.61
C LEU A 123 -16.64 -0.29 -12.72
N SER A 124 -15.60 0.00 -11.95
CA SER A 124 -14.93 1.32 -11.95
C SER A 124 -14.18 1.58 -13.26
N LYS A 125 -14.48 2.70 -13.92
CA LYS A 125 -13.88 3.08 -15.20
C LYS A 125 -13.35 4.50 -15.18
N GLU A 126 -14.17 5.44 -14.74
CA GLU A 126 -13.86 6.87 -14.74
C GLU A 126 -13.18 7.29 -13.44
N GLN A 127 -12.57 8.47 -13.45
CA GLN A 127 -11.80 8.97 -12.30
C GLN A 127 -12.64 8.99 -11.01
N ASP A 128 -13.88 9.47 -11.09
CA ASP A 128 -14.78 9.59 -9.94
C ASP A 128 -15.16 8.22 -9.35
N ASP A 129 -15.26 7.18 -10.19
CA ASP A 129 -15.47 5.80 -9.73
C ASP A 129 -14.30 5.33 -8.84
N TRP A 130 -13.06 5.64 -9.24
CA TRP A 130 -11.87 5.29 -8.48
C TRP A 130 -11.76 6.10 -7.19
N GLU A 131 -12.18 7.37 -7.20
CA GLU A 131 -12.28 8.17 -5.97
C GLU A 131 -13.35 7.61 -5.02
N ASN A 132 -14.46 7.11 -5.55
CA ASN A 132 -15.47 6.40 -4.78
C ASN A 132 -14.92 5.15 -4.09
N LEU A 133 -13.97 4.43 -4.72
CA LEU A 133 -13.29 3.32 -4.05
C LEU A 133 -12.43 3.78 -2.86
N VAL A 134 -11.83 4.98 -2.92
CA VAL A 134 -11.11 5.55 -1.77
C VAL A 134 -12.08 5.86 -0.64
N LYS A 135 -13.19 6.54 -0.94
CA LYS A 135 -14.24 6.82 0.05
C LYS A 135 -14.84 5.54 0.66
N MET A 136 -15.00 4.50 -0.15
CA MET A 136 -15.42 3.18 0.32
C MET A 136 -14.41 2.60 1.33
N LEU A 137 -13.10 2.71 1.05
CA LEU A 137 -12.05 2.28 1.98
C LEU A 137 -12.05 3.11 3.28
N GLU A 138 -12.29 4.41 3.19
CA GLU A 138 -12.50 5.25 4.38
C GLU A 138 -13.68 4.76 5.22
N GLY A 139 -14.81 4.47 4.57
CA GLY A 139 -16.00 3.91 5.23
C GLY A 139 -15.67 2.61 5.95
N PHE A 140 -14.96 1.68 5.31
CA PHE A 140 -14.53 0.44 5.96
C PHE A 140 -13.63 0.69 7.17
N HIS A 141 -12.63 1.56 7.03
CA HIS A 141 -11.68 1.82 8.10
C HIS A 141 -12.35 2.49 9.31
N ARG A 142 -13.19 3.51 9.08
CA ARG A 142 -13.97 4.18 10.13
C ARG A 142 -14.95 3.23 10.83
N ALA A 143 -15.56 2.31 10.09
CA ALA A 143 -16.40 1.26 10.64
C ALA A 143 -15.61 0.16 11.41
N GLY A 144 -14.28 0.27 11.51
CA GLY A 144 -13.43 -0.72 12.17
C GLY A 144 -13.32 -2.05 11.42
N ILE A 145 -13.66 -2.07 10.12
CA ILE A 145 -13.59 -3.25 9.27
C ILE A 145 -12.20 -3.29 8.61
N ASP A 146 -11.36 -4.24 9.01
CA ASP A 146 -10.05 -4.43 8.37
C ASP A 146 -10.19 -5.05 6.96
N VAL A 147 -9.77 -4.29 5.95
CA VAL A 147 -9.63 -4.80 4.59
C VAL A 147 -8.27 -5.51 4.47
N ARG A 148 -8.33 -6.83 4.28
CA ARG A 148 -7.15 -7.69 4.12
C ARG A 148 -6.20 -7.15 3.06
N THR A 149 -4.89 -7.27 3.29
CA THR A 149 -3.85 -6.78 2.38
C THR A 149 -4.02 -7.31 0.95
N SER A 150 -4.36 -8.59 0.78
CA SER A 150 -4.59 -9.16 -0.56
C SER A 150 -5.73 -8.49 -1.34
N ARG A 151 -6.76 -7.98 -0.64
CA ARG A 151 -7.88 -7.24 -1.23
C ARG A 151 -7.44 -5.84 -1.63
N MET A 152 -6.71 -5.15 -0.76
CA MET A 152 -6.11 -3.83 -1.08
C MET A 152 -5.17 -3.93 -2.29
N LEU A 153 -4.34 -4.98 -2.37
CA LEU A 153 -3.47 -5.20 -3.52
C LEU A 153 -4.25 -5.36 -4.84
N LYS A 154 -5.43 -5.99 -4.81
CA LYS A 154 -6.28 -6.06 -6.02
C LYS A 154 -6.76 -4.66 -6.42
N ILE A 155 -7.21 -3.84 -5.47
CA ILE A 155 -7.65 -2.45 -5.75
C ILE A 155 -6.51 -1.65 -6.35
N ILE A 156 -5.34 -1.64 -5.70
CA ILE A 156 -4.16 -0.90 -6.15
C ILE A 156 -3.72 -1.35 -7.54
N ARG A 157 -3.65 -2.67 -7.78
CA ARG A 157 -3.24 -3.19 -9.09
C ARG A 157 -4.21 -2.76 -10.19
N ARG A 158 -5.52 -2.84 -9.95
CA ARG A 158 -6.53 -2.42 -10.93
C ARG A 158 -6.51 -0.90 -11.16
N ALA A 159 -6.30 -0.11 -10.11
CA ALA A 159 -6.11 1.34 -10.24
C ALA A 159 -4.86 1.68 -11.07
N ASN A 160 -3.75 0.96 -10.86
CA ASN A 160 -2.53 1.12 -11.64
C ASN A 160 -2.74 0.76 -13.12
N GLU A 161 -3.40 -0.37 -13.40
CA GLU A 161 -3.79 -0.78 -14.76
C GLU A 161 -4.67 0.28 -15.46
N ALA A 162 -5.55 0.96 -14.71
CA ALA A 162 -6.39 2.04 -15.19
C ALA A 162 -5.68 3.42 -15.28
N GLY A 163 -4.41 3.51 -14.89
CA GLY A 163 -3.67 4.79 -14.90
C GLY A 163 -4.05 5.77 -13.79
N MET A 164 -4.60 5.27 -12.67
CA MET A 164 -5.11 6.05 -11.53
C MET A 164 -4.12 6.07 -10.35
N GLN A 165 -2.81 6.12 -10.64
CA GLN A 165 -1.77 6.13 -9.61
C GLN A 165 -1.90 7.33 -8.64
N HIS A 166 -2.41 8.48 -9.11
CA HIS A 166 -2.62 9.66 -8.27
C HIS A 166 -3.72 9.45 -7.23
N ILE A 167 -4.75 8.66 -7.53
CA ILE A 167 -5.81 8.31 -6.57
C ILE A 167 -5.26 7.36 -5.50
N VAL A 168 -4.43 6.39 -5.90
CA VAL A 168 -3.71 5.52 -4.95
C VAL A 168 -2.84 6.36 -4.02
N LEU A 169 -2.14 7.37 -4.55
CA LEU A 169 -1.34 8.28 -3.77
C LEU A 169 -2.19 9.12 -2.79
N SER A 170 -3.34 9.64 -3.24
CA SER A 170 -4.28 10.35 -2.36
C SER A 170 -4.76 9.46 -1.21
N ALA A 171 -5.09 8.20 -1.50
CA ALA A 171 -5.48 7.25 -0.47
C ALA A 171 -4.36 6.98 0.56
N LEU A 172 -3.10 6.96 0.12
CA LEU A 172 -1.93 6.82 0.99
C LEU A 172 -1.67 8.09 1.81
N GLN A 173 -1.80 9.28 1.23
CA GLN A 173 -1.70 10.55 1.97
C GLN A 173 -2.71 10.63 3.10
N GLN A 174 -3.87 9.98 2.94
CA GLN A 174 -4.95 9.89 3.93
C GLN A 174 -4.97 8.53 4.65
N ALA A 175 -3.81 7.90 4.86
CA ALA A 175 -3.69 6.56 5.44
C ALA A 175 -4.42 6.36 6.78
N GLU A 176 -4.53 7.41 7.60
CA GLU A 176 -5.26 7.39 8.88
C GLU A 176 -6.78 7.28 8.71
N HIS A 177 -7.29 7.71 7.55
CA HIS A 177 -8.72 7.62 7.21
C HIS A 177 -9.03 6.40 6.34
N THR A 178 -8.17 6.07 5.37
CA THR A 178 -8.42 4.97 4.41
C THR A 178 -7.95 3.61 4.92
N GLY A 179 -7.05 3.58 5.90
CA GLY A 179 -6.36 2.38 6.34
C GLY A 179 -5.33 1.83 5.33
N VAL A 180 -5.13 2.50 4.19
CA VAL A 180 -4.12 2.10 3.19
C VAL A 180 -2.76 2.62 3.63
N SER A 181 -1.81 1.73 3.88
CA SER A 181 -0.50 2.12 4.41
C SER A 181 0.66 1.35 3.79
N LEU A 182 1.74 2.09 3.49
CA LEU A 182 3.04 1.60 3.05
C LEU A 182 3.78 0.74 4.11
N ARG A 183 3.25 0.64 5.34
CA ARG A 183 3.76 -0.31 6.35
C ARG A 183 3.76 -1.76 5.87
N ARG A 184 2.84 -2.09 4.96
CA ARG A 184 2.70 -3.43 4.37
C ARG A 184 3.62 -3.49 3.14
N PRO A 185 4.73 -4.26 3.16
CA PRO A 185 5.72 -4.25 2.07
C PRO A 185 5.12 -4.53 0.70
N ALA A 186 4.18 -5.48 0.61
CA ALA A 186 3.50 -5.79 -0.64
C ALA A 186 2.73 -4.58 -1.23
N ILE A 187 2.16 -3.69 -0.38
CA ILE A 187 1.49 -2.47 -0.84
C ILE A 187 2.51 -1.51 -1.43
N LEU A 188 3.61 -1.26 -0.70
CA LEU A 188 4.69 -0.39 -1.17
C LEU A 188 5.27 -0.87 -2.51
N GLU A 189 5.58 -2.16 -2.60
CA GLU A 189 6.08 -2.79 -3.82
C GLU A 189 5.08 -2.64 -4.98
N SER A 190 3.78 -2.86 -4.74
CA SER A 190 2.75 -2.74 -5.78
C SER A 190 2.54 -1.29 -6.25
N VAL A 191 2.69 -0.32 -5.36
CA VAL A 191 2.59 1.11 -5.70
C VAL A 191 3.77 1.52 -6.58
N LEU A 192 4.99 1.18 -6.16
CA LEU A 192 6.21 1.48 -6.92
C LEU A 192 6.24 0.79 -8.28
N ALA A 193 5.83 -0.47 -8.34
CA ALA A 193 5.70 -1.20 -9.59
C ALA A 193 4.74 -0.51 -10.56
N GLY A 194 3.58 -0.04 -10.08
CA GLY A 194 2.61 0.68 -10.92
C GLY A 194 3.09 2.06 -11.41
N ILE A 195 3.94 2.74 -10.62
CA ILE A 195 4.57 4.00 -11.03
C ILE A 195 5.62 3.76 -12.12
N HIS A 196 6.50 2.78 -11.91
CA HIS A 196 7.47 2.35 -12.92
C HIS A 196 6.76 1.92 -14.21
N GLU A 197 5.77 1.03 -14.10
CA GLU A 197 5.05 0.44 -15.23
C GLU A 197 4.37 1.50 -16.11
N LYS A 198 3.87 2.57 -15.49
CA LYS A 198 3.24 3.67 -16.21
C LYS A 198 4.23 4.41 -17.12
N ALA A 199 5.46 4.62 -16.65
CA ALA A 199 6.51 5.27 -17.43
C ALA A 199 7.16 4.31 -18.43
N SER A 200 7.43 3.05 -18.04
CA SER A 200 8.05 2.09 -18.96
C SER A 200 7.12 1.71 -20.11
N SER A 201 5.82 1.55 -19.86
CA SER A 201 4.85 1.22 -20.92
C SER A 201 4.60 2.36 -21.91
N SER A 202 4.92 3.61 -21.55
CA SER A 202 4.90 4.75 -22.47
C SER A 202 6.25 4.98 -23.17
N GLY A 203 7.21 4.06 -23.02
CA GLY A 203 8.56 4.21 -23.57
C GLY A 203 9.35 5.34 -22.90
N PHE A 204 9.03 5.65 -21.64
CA PHE A 204 9.59 6.77 -20.88
C PHE A 204 9.41 8.13 -21.57
N ASP A 205 8.23 8.42 -22.12
CA ASP A 205 7.88 9.75 -22.62
C ASP A 205 8.10 10.86 -21.57
N ALA A 206 8.41 12.07 -22.02
CA ALA A 206 8.83 13.16 -21.13
C ALA A 206 7.78 13.51 -20.07
N ALA A 207 6.50 13.61 -20.48
CA ALA A 207 5.41 14.02 -19.61
C ALA A 207 5.06 12.95 -18.57
N THR A 208 4.87 11.70 -18.99
CA THR A 208 4.53 10.62 -18.05
C THR A 208 5.71 10.29 -17.15
N THR A 209 6.94 10.30 -17.64
CA THR A 209 8.14 10.06 -16.81
C THR A 209 8.31 11.15 -15.75
N LYS A 210 8.09 12.42 -16.10
CA LYS A 210 8.11 13.53 -15.12
C LYS A 210 7.03 13.35 -14.06
N LYS A 211 5.81 12.97 -14.45
CA LYS A 211 4.70 12.71 -13.51
C LYS A 211 5.00 11.51 -12.61
N ALA A 212 5.50 10.41 -13.19
CA ALA A 212 5.88 9.20 -12.47
C ALA A 212 7.00 9.49 -11.47
N LEU A 213 8.03 10.27 -11.85
CA LEU A 213 9.09 10.69 -10.95
C LEU A 213 8.52 11.49 -9.76
N SER A 214 7.62 12.44 -10.03
CA SER A 214 6.96 13.21 -8.97
C SER A 214 6.14 12.33 -8.02
N LEU A 215 5.42 11.33 -8.54
CA LEU A 215 4.69 10.37 -7.71
C LEU A 215 5.64 9.51 -6.87
N ALA A 216 6.73 9.02 -7.48
CA ALA A 216 7.73 8.22 -6.78
C ALA A 216 8.38 9.00 -5.63
N GLU A 217 8.75 10.26 -5.87
CA GLU A 217 9.29 11.17 -4.85
C GLU A 217 8.29 11.35 -3.69
N GLN A 218 7.01 11.62 -3.99
CA GLN A 218 5.97 11.72 -2.96
C GLN A 218 5.80 10.42 -2.17
N VAL A 219 5.87 9.24 -2.81
CA VAL A 219 5.83 7.95 -2.10
C VAL A 219 7.02 7.81 -1.16
N THR A 220 8.22 8.23 -1.56
CA THR A 220 9.39 8.21 -0.66
C THR A 220 9.24 9.16 0.52
N GLU A 221 8.61 10.31 0.33
CA GLU A 221 8.31 11.26 1.41
C GLU A 221 7.25 10.70 2.37
N LEU A 222 6.24 9.99 1.85
CA LEU A 222 5.22 9.33 2.68
C LEU A 222 5.83 8.31 3.65
N LEU A 223 6.90 7.62 3.28
CA LEU A 223 7.58 6.68 4.19
C LEU A 223 8.14 7.37 5.46
N GLU A 224 8.35 8.69 5.43
CA GLU A 224 8.76 9.46 6.61
C GLU A 224 7.59 9.78 7.56
N GLN A 225 6.34 9.59 7.13
CA GLN A 225 5.18 9.92 7.94
C GLN A 225 4.87 8.82 8.97
N PRO A 226 4.38 9.19 10.17
CA PRO A 226 4.04 8.22 11.21
C PRO A 226 3.04 7.15 10.77
N ALA A 227 2.07 7.49 9.91
CA ALA A 227 1.07 6.58 9.38
C ALA A 227 1.67 5.42 8.55
N HIS A 228 2.89 5.61 8.02
CA HIS A 228 3.61 4.67 7.18
C HIS A 228 4.84 4.03 7.86
N LYS A 229 5.32 4.61 8.97
CA LYS A 229 6.38 4.03 9.80
C LYS A 229 5.91 2.75 10.50
N ALA A 230 6.68 1.68 10.43
CA ALA A 230 6.38 0.45 11.16
C ALA A 230 6.30 0.72 12.68
N LYS A 231 5.26 0.21 13.34
CA LYS A 231 5.13 0.26 14.81
C LYS A 231 5.84 -0.97 15.40
N GLY A 232 7.01 -0.79 16.00
CA GLY A 232 7.76 -1.88 16.67
C GLY A 232 9.10 -2.24 16.00
N ARG A 233 9.66 -3.40 16.33
CA ARG A 233 10.87 -3.91 15.66
C ARG A 233 10.56 -4.12 14.18
N ILE A 234 11.35 -3.50 13.32
CA ILE A 234 11.20 -3.64 11.87
C ILE A 234 11.70 -5.03 11.48
N GLU A 235 10.79 -5.97 11.23
CA GLU A 235 11.15 -7.35 10.87
C GLU A 235 11.93 -7.44 9.55
N PHE A 236 11.74 -6.45 8.66
CA PHE A 236 12.24 -6.48 7.27
C PHE A 236 13.28 -5.40 6.94
N GLY A 237 13.92 -4.78 7.95
CA GLY A 237 14.80 -3.63 7.71
C GLY A 237 14.02 -2.38 7.31
N ASP A 238 14.68 -1.22 7.37
CA ASP A 238 14.03 0.06 7.06
C ASP A 238 13.61 0.11 5.58
N PRO A 239 12.31 0.21 5.23
CA PRO A 239 11.88 0.23 3.83
C PRO A 239 12.48 1.41 3.06
N ARG A 240 12.86 2.50 3.74
CA ARG A 240 13.51 3.66 3.11
C ARG A 240 14.91 3.37 2.58
N ALA A 241 15.56 2.35 3.14
CA ALA A 241 16.85 1.86 2.67
C ALA A 241 16.70 0.78 1.58
N SER A 242 15.47 0.32 1.29
CA SER A 242 15.27 -0.72 0.28
C SER A 242 15.79 -0.26 -1.09
N PRO A 243 16.60 -1.08 -1.78
CA PRO A 243 17.09 -0.77 -3.12
C PRO A 243 15.96 -0.43 -4.10
N LEU A 244 14.82 -1.12 -4.03
CA LEU A 244 13.67 -0.86 -4.89
C LEU A 244 13.11 0.56 -4.71
N VAL A 245 12.97 1.01 -3.45
CA VAL A 245 12.39 2.31 -3.10
C VAL A 245 13.26 3.45 -3.63
N ILE A 246 14.58 3.28 -3.62
CA ILE A 246 15.54 4.28 -4.10
C ILE A 246 15.72 4.18 -5.63
N ALA A 247 15.68 2.96 -6.16
CA ALA A 247 15.90 2.69 -7.58
C ALA A 247 14.81 3.27 -8.47
N VAL A 248 13.53 3.21 -8.09
CA VAL A 248 12.45 3.71 -8.96
C VAL A 248 12.59 5.21 -9.24
N PRO A 249 12.80 6.11 -8.25
CA PRO A 249 13.15 7.50 -8.52
C PRO A 249 14.44 7.68 -9.35
N LEU A 250 15.47 6.88 -9.09
CA LEU A 250 16.74 6.94 -9.84
C LEU A 250 16.54 6.58 -11.32
N GLU A 251 15.85 5.48 -11.59
CA GLU A 251 15.50 5.04 -12.94
C GLU A 251 14.73 6.13 -13.67
N LEU A 252 13.69 6.69 -13.07
CA LEU A 252 12.84 7.68 -13.73
C LEU A 252 13.62 8.98 -14.00
N ALA A 253 14.48 9.40 -13.06
CA ALA A 253 15.37 10.54 -13.25
C ALA A 253 16.40 10.27 -14.36
N ALA A 254 17.04 9.09 -14.34
CA ALA A 254 18.05 8.70 -15.32
C ALA A 254 17.45 8.53 -16.72
N ALA A 255 16.27 7.92 -16.84
CA ALA A 255 15.55 7.78 -18.11
C ALA A 255 15.19 9.16 -18.69
N ARG A 256 14.71 10.09 -17.84
CA ARG A 256 14.42 11.46 -18.25
C ARG A 256 15.67 12.17 -18.77
N VAL A 257 16.81 12.04 -18.09
CA VAL A 257 18.07 12.64 -18.52
C VAL A 257 18.58 12.04 -19.83
N ALA A 258 18.57 10.70 -19.94
CA ALA A 258 19.07 9.98 -21.10
C ALA A 258 18.25 10.22 -22.37
N LEU A 259 16.93 10.39 -22.25
CA LEU A 259 16.02 10.49 -23.40
C LEU A 259 15.63 11.93 -23.74
N HIS A 260 15.59 12.84 -22.76
CA HIS A 260 14.96 14.16 -22.93
C HIS A 260 15.81 15.36 -22.51
N LEU A 261 16.98 15.16 -21.89
CA LEU A 261 17.85 16.25 -21.40
C LEU A 261 19.30 16.12 -21.89
N ASP A 262 19.49 15.58 -23.11
CA ASP A 262 20.79 15.45 -23.77
C ASP A 262 21.88 14.74 -22.93
N GLY A 263 21.46 13.85 -22.01
CA GLY A 263 22.37 13.13 -21.12
C GLY A 263 22.97 13.97 -19.97
N LYS A 264 22.46 15.19 -19.72
CA LYS A 264 22.96 16.05 -18.64
C LYS A 264 22.06 16.02 -17.40
N ASP A 265 22.63 15.69 -16.24
CA ASP A 265 21.94 15.73 -14.94
C ASP A 265 21.94 17.15 -14.35
N GLU A 266 21.29 18.10 -15.02
CA GLU A 266 21.26 19.51 -14.59
C GLU A 266 20.61 19.69 -13.20
N ASP A 267 19.60 18.88 -12.88
CA ASP A 267 18.88 18.92 -11.59
C ASP A 267 19.67 18.20 -10.47
N GLY A 268 20.79 17.53 -10.77
CA GLY A 268 21.60 16.73 -9.84
C GLY A 268 20.87 15.53 -9.23
N LYS A 269 19.69 15.17 -9.77
CA LYS A 269 18.83 14.12 -9.21
C LYS A 269 19.40 12.73 -9.43
N VAL A 270 20.03 12.48 -10.60
CA VAL A 270 20.65 11.19 -10.90
C VAL A 270 21.81 10.94 -9.93
N ALA A 271 22.71 11.91 -9.77
CA ALA A 271 23.82 11.82 -8.82
C ALA A 271 23.32 11.61 -7.38
N LYS A 272 22.29 12.37 -6.94
CA LYS A 272 21.70 12.25 -5.60
C LYS A 272 21.15 10.85 -5.34
N TYR A 273 20.33 10.31 -6.24
CA TYR A 273 19.70 9.00 -6.04
C TYR A 273 20.68 7.85 -6.24
N ALA A 274 21.67 7.96 -7.13
CA ALA A 274 22.75 6.98 -7.29
C ALA A 274 23.56 6.86 -5.99
N ASN A 275 23.93 7.99 -5.38
CA ASN A 275 24.62 8.01 -4.09
C ASN A 275 23.82 7.28 -2.99
N ARG A 276 22.51 7.55 -2.91
CA ARG A 276 21.63 6.88 -1.95
C ARG A 276 21.53 5.37 -2.20
N LEU A 277 21.44 4.94 -3.46
CA LEU A 277 21.33 3.53 -3.81
C LEU A 277 22.64 2.78 -3.49
N MET A 278 23.79 3.36 -3.80
CA MET A 278 25.08 2.74 -3.47
C MET A 278 25.31 2.68 -1.96
N ALA A 279 24.90 3.71 -1.22
CA ALA A 279 24.91 3.70 0.23
C ALA A 279 24.01 2.61 0.81
N SER A 280 22.82 2.38 0.24
CA SER A 280 21.91 1.34 0.73
C SER A 280 22.47 -0.06 0.50
N PHE A 281 23.06 -0.33 -0.66
CA PHE A 281 23.75 -1.60 -0.91
C PHE A 281 24.88 -1.84 0.10
N LYS A 282 25.70 -0.82 0.41
CA LYS A 282 26.74 -0.92 1.44
C LYS A 282 26.16 -1.21 2.83
N GLN A 283 25.07 -0.55 3.21
CA GLN A 283 24.41 -0.73 4.51
C GLN A 283 23.79 -2.11 4.68
N GLU A 284 23.18 -2.66 3.63
CA GLU A 284 22.63 -4.02 3.64
C GLU A 284 23.72 -5.11 3.59
N GLY A 285 25.00 -4.70 3.55
CA GLY A 285 26.13 -5.61 3.53
C GLY A 285 26.27 -6.34 2.20
N PHE A 286 25.77 -5.75 1.10
CA PHE A 286 26.09 -6.23 -0.23
C PHE A 286 27.59 -6.07 -0.48
N SER A 287 28.30 -7.18 -0.36
CA SER A 287 29.68 -7.31 -0.77
C SER A 287 29.77 -8.47 -1.75
N PRO A 288 30.38 -8.27 -2.93
CA PRO A 288 30.64 -9.34 -3.90
C PRO A 288 31.36 -10.54 -3.28
N LYS A 289 32.09 -10.32 -2.17
CA LYS A 289 32.92 -11.33 -1.50
C LYS A 289 32.27 -11.98 -0.28
N VAL A 290 31.23 -11.37 0.31
CA VAL A 290 30.79 -11.77 1.68
C VAL A 290 29.41 -12.40 1.72
N ARG A 291 28.45 -12.08 0.84
CA ARG A 291 27.13 -12.76 0.81
C ARG A 291 26.42 -12.66 -0.55
N PRO A 292 26.30 -13.76 -1.32
CA PRO A 292 25.25 -13.89 -2.33
C PRO A 292 23.83 -13.96 -1.73
N GLY A 293 23.68 -14.01 -0.40
CA GLY A 293 22.45 -14.43 0.29
C GLY A 293 21.19 -13.61 0.03
N LEU A 294 21.24 -12.29 -0.19
CA LEU A 294 20.02 -11.51 -0.43
C LEU A 294 19.53 -11.69 -1.88
N LEU A 295 20.39 -11.44 -2.87
CA LEU A 295 20.04 -11.67 -4.29
C LEU A 295 19.75 -13.14 -4.58
N ALA A 296 20.48 -14.10 -3.99
CA ALA A 296 20.17 -15.53 -4.16
C ALA A 296 18.83 -15.92 -3.53
N ARG A 297 18.42 -15.25 -2.44
CA ARG A 297 17.10 -15.48 -1.82
C ARG A 297 15.97 -14.90 -2.66
N GLU A 298 16.19 -13.73 -3.26
CA GLU A 298 15.16 -13.01 -4.02
C GLU A 298 15.08 -13.43 -5.49
N LEU A 299 16.22 -13.76 -6.08
CA LEU A 299 16.44 -14.16 -7.47
C LEU A 299 17.29 -15.46 -7.53
N PRO A 300 16.72 -16.60 -7.11
CA PRO A 300 17.42 -17.87 -7.12
C PRO A 300 17.63 -18.39 -8.54
N ASN A 301 18.80 -19.00 -8.80
CA ASN A 301 19.02 -19.77 -10.02
C ASN A 301 18.40 -21.18 -9.93
N ASP A 302 18.49 -21.97 -11.00
CA ASP A 302 17.91 -23.33 -11.06
C ASP A 302 18.43 -24.25 -9.94
N GLU A 303 19.74 -24.21 -9.67
CA GLU A 303 20.34 -25.02 -8.61
C GLU A 303 19.81 -24.65 -7.23
N GLU A 304 19.82 -23.37 -6.89
CA GLU A 304 19.31 -22.85 -5.61
C GLU A 304 17.82 -23.12 -5.45
N TYR A 305 17.04 -22.95 -6.53
CA TYR A 305 15.61 -23.23 -6.55
C TYR A 305 15.32 -24.73 -6.35
N SER A 306 16.11 -25.62 -6.98
CA SER A 306 15.93 -27.07 -6.90
C SER A 306 16.14 -27.63 -5.48
N LYS A 307 16.95 -26.94 -4.66
CA LYS A 307 17.26 -27.28 -3.26
C LYS A 307 16.13 -26.93 -2.29
N LEU A 308 15.12 -26.17 -2.73
CA LEU A 308 13.99 -25.76 -1.89
C LEU A 308 13.01 -26.93 -1.60
N PRO A 309 12.26 -26.88 -0.48
CA PRO A 309 11.33 -27.95 -0.10
C PRO A 309 10.36 -28.34 -1.23
N LYS A 310 10.20 -29.66 -1.47
CA LYS A 310 9.55 -30.18 -2.68
C LYS A 310 8.01 -30.19 -2.68
N ASN A 311 7.35 -29.67 -1.64
CA ASN A 311 5.88 -29.74 -1.59
C ASN A 311 5.25 -28.90 -2.74
N LYS A 312 4.15 -29.38 -3.36
CA LYS A 312 3.57 -28.77 -4.57
C LYS A 312 3.03 -27.34 -4.31
N ALA A 313 2.41 -27.11 -3.17
CA ALA A 313 1.84 -25.80 -2.81
C ALA A 313 2.92 -24.72 -2.71
N SER A 314 4.01 -25.02 -2.01
CA SER A 314 5.15 -24.11 -1.87
C SER A 314 5.88 -23.85 -3.18
N ARG A 315 5.93 -24.81 -4.11
CA ARG A 315 6.50 -24.58 -5.44
C ARG A 315 5.69 -23.55 -6.22
N ARG A 316 4.36 -23.66 -6.21
CA ARG A 316 3.49 -22.68 -6.89
C ARG A 316 3.65 -21.28 -6.29
N GLU A 317 3.61 -21.19 -4.97
CA GLU A 317 3.77 -19.93 -4.25
C GLU A 317 5.15 -19.31 -4.50
N ARG A 318 6.22 -20.10 -4.44
CA ARG A 318 7.58 -19.64 -4.72
C ARG A 318 7.76 -19.13 -6.14
N ARG A 319 7.21 -19.81 -7.15
CA ARG A 319 7.28 -19.30 -8.54
C ARG A 319 6.62 -17.94 -8.66
N TYR A 320 5.45 -17.77 -8.03
CA TYR A 320 4.77 -16.48 -8.02
C TYR A 320 5.64 -15.39 -7.36
N VAL A 321 6.28 -15.72 -6.23
CA VAL A 321 7.23 -14.82 -5.55
C VAL A 321 8.43 -14.49 -6.45
N ILE A 322 9.04 -15.46 -7.13
CA ILE A 322 10.18 -15.22 -8.03
C ILE A 322 9.78 -14.35 -9.21
N SER A 323 8.65 -14.64 -9.86
CA SER A 323 8.13 -13.79 -10.94
C SER A 323 7.91 -12.35 -10.46
N HIS A 324 7.36 -12.16 -9.26
CA HIS A 324 7.19 -10.85 -8.66
C HIS A 324 8.54 -10.17 -8.36
N LYS A 325 9.53 -10.93 -7.88
CA LYS A 325 10.88 -10.42 -7.58
C LYS A 325 11.66 -10.02 -8.84
N ILE A 326 11.51 -10.75 -9.95
CA ILE A 326 12.06 -10.33 -11.25
C ILE A 326 11.56 -8.93 -11.59
N VAL A 327 10.25 -8.70 -11.52
CA VAL A 327 9.66 -7.38 -11.84
C VAL A 327 10.17 -6.28 -10.90
N GLN A 328 10.44 -6.58 -9.63
CA GLN A 328 11.00 -5.61 -8.68
C GLN A 328 12.47 -5.27 -8.95
N TRP A 329 13.27 -6.23 -9.40
CA TRP A 329 14.70 -6.01 -9.61
C TRP A 329 15.03 -5.40 -10.98
N ILE A 330 14.10 -5.40 -11.94
CA ILE A 330 14.25 -4.70 -13.23
C ILE A 330 14.53 -3.19 -13.04
N PRO A 331 13.70 -2.42 -12.29
CA PRO A 331 13.99 -1.03 -11.98
C PRO A 331 15.37 -0.81 -11.36
N VAL A 332 15.81 -1.71 -10.47
CA VAL A 332 17.10 -1.60 -9.78
C VAL A 332 18.27 -1.77 -10.75
N TRP A 333 18.21 -2.79 -11.60
CA TRP A 333 19.21 -3.02 -12.65
C TRP A 333 19.25 -1.86 -13.65
N TYR A 334 18.09 -1.44 -14.13
CA TYR A 334 17.98 -0.37 -15.13
C TYR A 334 18.47 0.97 -14.58
N ALA A 335 18.11 1.30 -13.33
CA ALA A 335 18.58 2.48 -12.62
C ALA A 335 20.12 2.53 -12.55
N LEU A 336 20.77 1.42 -12.14
CA LEU A 336 22.23 1.33 -12.07
C LEU A 336 22.88 1.46 -13.45
N GLN A 337 22.34 0.78 -14.45
CA GLN A 337 22.88 0.82 -15.82
C GLN A 337 22.83 2.23 -16.41
N LYS A 338 21.66 2.89 -16.32
CA LYS A 338 21.47 4.24 -16.88
C LYS A 338 22.24 5.31 -16.11
N SER A 339 22.20 5.27 -14.77
CA SER A 339 22.94 6.23 -13.95
C SER A 339 24.45 6.11 -14.15
N SER A 340 24.99 4.89 -14.27
CA SER A 340 26.40 4.69 -14.58
C SER A 340 26.79 5.24 -15.95
N ALA A 341 25.90 5.15 -16.96
CA ALA A 341 26.16 5.69 -18.29
C ALA A 341 26.13 7.23 -18.30
N ILE A 342 25.24 7.85 -17.51
CA ILE A 342 25.10 9.31 -17.40
C ILE A 342 26.24 9.92 -16.60
N LEU A 343 26.53 9.36 -15.42
CA LEU A 343 27.52 9.93 -14.50
C LEU A 343 28.96 9.56 -14.87
N GLY A 344 29.18 8.47 -15.61
CA GLY A 344 30.51 8.05 -16.04
C GLY A 344 31.47 7.88 -14.86
N GLN A 345 32.53 8.69 -14.82
CA GLN A 345 33.53 8.67 -13.73
C GLN A 345 33.01 9.23 -12.41
N ASP A 346 31.96 10.05 -12.45
CA ASP A 346 31.32 10.63 -11.26
C ASP A 346 30.32 9.68 -10.59
N MET A 347 30.14 8.47 -11.14
CA MET A 347 29.29 7.44 -10.55
C MET A 347 29.84 7.03 -9.17
N PRO A 348 29.04 7.12 -8.09
CA PRO A 348 29.49 6.70 -6.77
C PRO A 348 29.84 5.22 -6.74
N ASP A 349 31.05 4.91 -6.26
CA ASP A 349 31.60 3.56 -6.19
C ASP A 349 31.47 2.79 -7.52
N LEU A 350 31.89 3.41 -8.63
CA LEU A 350 31.75 2.88 -10.00
C LEU A 350 32.08 1.38 -10.15
N GLU A 351 33.15 0.89 -9.52
CA GLU A 351 33.53 -0.54 -9.59
C GLU A 351 32.51 -1.47 -8.91
N MET A 352 31.95 -1.03 -7.79
CA MET A 352 30.87 -1.75 -7.12
C MET A 352 29.60 -1.71 -7.96
N ALA A 353 29.27 -0.56 -8.56
CA ALA A 353 28.11 -0.42 -9.44
C ALA A 353 28.20 -1.37 -10.66
N LYS A 354 29.34 -1.41 -11.36
CA LYS A 354 29.57 -2.35 -12.47
C LYS A 354 29.39 -3.81 -12.04
N THR A 355 29.94 -4.16 -10.87
CA THR A 355 29.81 -5.51 -10.32
C THR A 355 28.35 -5.85 -10.04
N LEU A 356 27.61 -4.93 -9.42
CA LEU A 356 26.18 -5.12 -9.12
C LEU A 356 25.34 -5.24 -10.40
N ILE A 357 25.61 -4.45 -11.43
CA ILE A 357 24.90 -4.54 -12.72
C ILE A 357 25.03 -5.95 -13.29
N GLY A 358 26.26 -6.47 -13.41
CA GLY A 358 26.50 -7.81 -13.94
C GLY A 358 25.88 -8.91 -13.07
N MET A 359 26.00 -8.80 -11.75
CA MET A 359 25.39 -9.77 -10.82
C MET A 359 23.86 -9.79 -10.90
N ILE A 360 23.20 -8.62 -10.91
CA ILE A 360 21.74 -8.55 -10.98
C ILE A 360 21.27 -9.07 -12.34
N GLU A 361 21.96 -8.74 -13.42
CA GLU A 361 21.66 -9.23 -14.77
C GLU A 361 21.70 -10.76 -14.84
N GLU A 362 22.79 -11.38 -14.38
CA GLU A 362 22.94 -12.83 -14.32
C GLU A 362 21.82 -13.47 -13.50
N ARG A 363 21.48 -12.87 -12.35
CA ARG A 363 20.45 -13.36 -11.44
C ARG A 363 19.04 -13.24 -12.01
N LEU A 364 18.75 -12.16 -12.72
CA LEU A 364 17.48 -11.97 -13.45
C LEU A 364 17.33 -13.05 -14.52
N LYS A 365 18.37 -13.29 -15.33
CA LYS A 365 18.37 -14.34 -16.37
C LYS A 365 18.19 -15.74 -15.78
N GLY A 366 18.96 -16.09 -14.75
CA GLY A 366 18.84 -17.38 -14.06
C GLY A 366 17.46 -17.59 -13.42
N SER A 367 16.87 -16.55 -12.82
CA SER A 367 15.51 -16.61 -12.26
C SER A 367 14.44 -16.73 -13.35
N ALA A 368 14.66 -16.10 -14.51
CA ALA A 368 13.79 -16.24 -15.67
C ALA A 368 13.75 -17.69 -16.17
N GLU A 369 14.90 -18.37 -16.22
CA GLU A 369 14.97 -19.79 -16.55
C GLU A 369 14.20 -20.66 -15.56
N VAL A 370 14.28 -20.36 -14.26
CA VAL A 370 13.47 -21.03 -13.23
C VAL A 370 11.98 -20.85 -13.52
N VAL A 371 11.54 -19.63 -13.83
CA VAL A 371 10.14 -19.35 -14.18
C VAL A 371 9.72 -20.13 -15.42
N ARG A 372 10.53 -20.15 -16.49
CA ARG A 372 10.26 -20.91 -17.72
C ARG A 372 10.15 -22.41 -17.45
N LYS A 373 11.20 -23.00 -16.87
CA LYS A 373 11.36 -24.45 -16.66
C LYS A 373 10.27 -25.03 -15.77
N TYR A 374 9.85 -24.28 -14.75
CA TYR A 374 8.86 -24.75 -13.78
C TYR A 374 7.47 -24.14 -13.99
N SER A 375 7.23 -23.39 -15.07
CA SER A 375 5.90 -22.90 -15.42
C SER A 375 4.94 -24.06 -15.71
N THR A 376 3.68 -23.87 -15.34
CA THR A 376 2.57 -24.75 -15.78
C THR A 376 1.66 -24.06 -16.78
N ALA A 377 2.00 -22.82 -17.19
CA ALA A 377 1.27 -22.09 -18.21
C ALA A 377 1.57 -22.71 -19.59
N PRO A 378 0.58 -22.77 -20.51
CA PRO A 378 0.80 -23.29 -21.85
C PRO A 378 1.81 -22.46 -22.64
N GLU A 379 1.90 -21.17 -22.36
CA GLU A 379 2.85 -20.23 -22.97
C GLU A 379 3.63 -19.49 -21.87
N PRO A 380 4.71 -20.08 -21.35
CA PRO A 380 5.51 -19.47 -20.29
C PRO A 380 6.00 -18.06 -20.64
N GLU A 381 6.34 -17.81 -21.91
CA GLU A 381 6.83 -16.51 -22.39
C GLU A 381 5.80 -15.37 -22.26
N LYS A 382 4.52 -15.67 -22.06
CA LYS A 382 3.49 -14.67 -21.78
C LYS A 382 3.36 -14.33 -20.29
N ILE A 383 4.15 -14.96 -19.42
CA ILE A 383 4.20 -14.61 -18.01
C ILE A 383 4.71 -13.16 -17.89
N PRO A 384 4.02 -12.27 -17.15
CA PRO A 384 4.37 -10.85 -17.09
C PRO A 384 5.85 -10.59 -16.79
N ALA A 385 6.45 -11.32 -15.84
CA ALA A 385 7.87 -11.18 -15.51
C ALA A 385 8.82 -11.41 -16.69
N LEU A 386 8.52 -12.39 -17.56
CA LEU A 386 9.35 -12.70 -18.72
C LEU A 386 9.14 -11.70 -19.86
N VAL A 387 7.88 -11.26 -20.06
CA VAL A 387 7.57 -10.18 -21.01
C VAL A 387 8.35 -8.92 -20.64
N ARG A 388 8.33 -8.52 -19.35
CA ARG A 388 9.07 -7.34 -18.87
C ARG A 388 10.57 -7.47 -19.01
N LEU A 389 11.16 -8.65 -18.75
CA LEU A 389 12.58 -8.87 -19.01
C LEU A 389 12.93 -8.70 -20.48
N LYS A 390 12.11 -9.27 -21.37
CA LYS A 390 12.32 -9.16 -22.81
C LYS A 390 12.23 -7.71 -23.30
N GLU A 391 11.29 -6.91 -22.76
CA GLU A 391 11.15 -5.49 -23.07
C GLU A 391 12.42 -4.68 -22.75
N VAL A 392 13.16 -5.08 -21.72
CA VAL A 392 14.42 -4.43 -21.32
C VAL A 392 15.67 -5.11 -21.90
N GLY A 393 15.49 -6.10 -22.79
CA GLY A 393 16.59 -6.77 -23.50
C GLY A 393 17.30 -7.86 -22.70
N LEU A 394 16.65 -8.46 -21.69
CA LEU A 394 17.20 -9.50 -20.81
C LEU A 394 16.63 -10.90 -21.02
#